data_AF-A0A4Q4K704-F1
#
_entry.id   AF-A0A4Q4K704-F1
#
_cell.length_a   1.000
_cell.length_b   1.000
_cell.length_c   1.000
_cell.angle_alpha   90.00
_cell.angle_beta   90.00
_cell.angle_gamma   90.00
#
_symmetry.space_group_name_H-M   'P 1'
#
loop_
_entity.id
_entity.type
_entity.pdbx_description
1 polymer ?
#
loop_
_entity_poly.entity_id
_entity_poly.type
_entity_poly.pdbx_seq_one_letter_code
_entity_poly.pdbx_strand_id
1 'polypeptide(L)' 'MEQYSGVFDPEELSVLGSLFDGAINALPPSMRTPENRTAVAKLILDSTESGASRLACLMNLLIIISPKG' A
#
# COMPACT_ATOMS: atom_id res chain seq x y z
N MET A 1 -18.95 6.75 -13.25
CA MET A 1 -18.03 7.36 -12.27
C MET A 1 -18.52 6.85 -10.93
N GLU A 2 -18.04 5.69 -10.52
CA GLU A 2 -18.52 5.04 -9.29
C GLU A 2 -17.94 5.81 -8.12
N GLN A 3 -18.83 6.48 -7.38
CA GLN A 3 -18.48 7.08 -6.10
C GLN A 3 -18.26 5.91 -5.16
N TYR A 4 -17.00 5.57 -4.91
CA TYR A 4 -16.62 4.72 -3.79
C TYR A 4 -17.16 5.40 -2.53
N SER A 5 -18.28 4.89 -2.00
CA SER A 5 -18.66 5.17 -0.62
C SER A 5 -17.45 4.80 0.19
N GLY A 6 -16.86 5.72 0.97
CA GLY A 6 -15.56 5.56 1.65
C GLY A 6 -15.48 4.46 2.72
N VAL A 7 -16.24 3.38 2.56
CA VAL A 7 -16.25 2.16 3.33
C VAL A 7 -15.58 1.09 2.47
N PHE A 8 -14.34 0.75 2.81
CA PHE A 8 -13.66 -0.39 2.22
C PHE A 8 -14.34 -1.68 2.69
N ASP A 9 -14.56 -2.62 1.77
CA ASP A 9 -15.03 -3.94 2.14
C ASP A 9 -13.94 -4.70 2.93
N PRO A 10 -14.30 -5.69 3.76
CA PRO A 10 -13.32 -6.47 4.53
C PRO A 10 -12.24 -7.12 3.65
N GLU A 11 -12.61 -7.55 2.44
CA GLU A 11 -11.67 -8.08 1.46
C GLU A 11 -10.70 -7.01 0.95
N GLU A 12 -11.18 -5.80 0.66
CA GLU A 12 -10.34 -4.68 0.25
C GLU A 12 -9.38 -4.27 1.37
N LEU A 13 -9.85 -4.22 2.61
CA LEU A 13 -9.00 -3.96 3.78
C LEU A 13 -7.93 -5.04 3.95
N SER A 14 -8.24 -6.31 3.68
CA SER A 14 -7.27 -7.40 3.73
C SER A 14 -6.18 -7.24 2.66
N VAL A 15 -6.55 -6.83 1.45
CA VAL A 15 -5.61 -6.52 0.38
C VAL A 15 -4.72 -5.33 0.76
N LEU A 16 -5.31 -4.27 1.31
CA LEU A 16 -4.56 -3.08 1.74
C LEU A 16 -3.61 -3.39 2.90
N GLY A 17 -4.03 -4.21 3.86
CA GLY A 17 -3.18 -4.69 4.95
C GLY A 17 -1.99 -5.49 4.44
N SER A 18 -2.23 -6.44 3.52
CA SER A 18 -1.17 -7.25 2.92
C SER A 18 -0.18 -6.39 2.12
N LEU A 19 -0.69 -5.38 1.40
CA LEU A 19 0.13 -4.42 0.65
C LEU A 19 1.00 -3.60 1.59
N PHE A 20 0.42 -3.11 2.69
CA PHE A 20 1.13 -2.35 3.71
C PHE A 20 2.26 -3.18 4.33
N ASP A 21 1.97 -4.40 4.77
CA ASP A 21 2.98 -5.29 5.36
C ASP A 21 4.11 -5.62 4.36
N GLY A 22 3.76 -5.84 3.09
CA GLY A 22 4.74 -6.02 2.01
C GLY A 22 5.63 -4.78 1.83
N ALA A 23 5.04 -3.58 1.85
CA ALA A 23 5.77 -2.33 1.73
C ALA A 23 6.73 -2.08 2.90
N ILE A 24 6.29 -2.36 4.14
CA ILE A 24 7.16 -2.22 5.31
C ILE A 24 8.28 -3.26 5.30
N ASN A 25 8.02 -4.48 4.85
CA ASN A 25 9.05 -5.50 4.73
C ASN A 25 10.08 -5.19 3.64
N ALA A 26 9.68 -4.53 2.54
CA ALA A 26 10.61 -4.08 1.51
C ALA A 26 11.51 -2.93 1.99
N LEU A 27 11.11 -2.17 3.01
CA LEU A 27 11.94 -1.13 3.59
C LEU A 27 13.13 -1.72 4.37
N PRO A 28 14.32 -1.07 4.32
CA PRO A 28 15.44 -1.40 5.19
C PRO A 28 15.05 -1.29 6.68
N PRO A 29 15.63 -2.10 7.59
CA PRO A 29 15.28 -2.07 9.02
C PRO A 29 15.39 -0.68 9.66
N SER A 30 16.39 0.11 9.25
CA SER A 30 16.59 1.49 9.72
C SER A 30 15.48 2.46 9.28
N MET A 31 14.73 2.13 8.23
CA MET A 31 13.62 2.92 7.69
C MET A 31 12.24 2.39 8.11
N ARG A 32 12.15 1.28 8.87
CA ARG A 32 10.87 0.75 9.38
C ARG A 32 10.37 1.52 10.62
N THR A 33 10.53 2.84 10.64
CA THR A 33 10.12 3.69 11.76
C THR A 33 8.62 3.96 11.72
N PRO A 34 7.98 4.33 12.85
CA PRO A 34 6.56 4.68 12.88
C PRO A 34 6.17 5.79 11.90
N GLU A 35 7.07 6.76 11.68
CA GLU A 35 6.85 7.88 10.77
C GLU A 35 6.77 7.40 9.31
N ASN A 36 7.73 6.57 8.90
CA ASN A 36 7.74 5.99 7.55
C ASN A 36 6.58 5.01 7.34
N ARG A 37 6.20 4.25 8.37
CA ARG A 37 4.99 3.41 8.34
C ARG A 37 3.74 4.25 8.09
N THR A 38 3.60 5.37 8.77
CA THR A 38 2.46 6.27 8.57
C THR A 38 2.46 6.89 7.16
N ALA A 39 3.64 7.27 6.65
CA ALA A 39 3.77 7.80 5.30
C ALA A 39 3.39 6.76 4.23
N VAL A 40 3.82 5.51 4.38
CA VAL A 40 3.45 4.40 3.49
C VAL A 40 1.94 4.13 3.53
N ALA A 41 1.34 4.10 4.72
CA ALA A 41 -0.11 3.91 4.85
C ALA A 41 -0.90 5.01 4.12
N LYS A 42 -0.49 6.27 4.26
CA LYS A 42 -1.10 7.39 3.53
C LYS A 42 -0.94 7.25 2.02
N LEU A 43 0.26 6.91 1.53
CA LEU A 43 0.50 6.71 0.10
C LEU A 43 -0.38 5.60 -0.49
N ILE A 44 -0.60 4.52 0.26
CA ILE A 44 -1.49 3.42 -0.15
C ILE A 44 -2.94 3.88 -0.21
N LEU A 45 -3.43 4.58 0.82
CA LEU A 45 -4.81 5.07 0.90
C LEU A 45 -5.10 6.16 -0.16
N ASP A 46 -4.21 7.13 -0.36
CA ASP A 46 -4.39 8.14 -1.40
C ASP A 46 -4.48 7.49 -2.79
N SER A 47 -3.81 6.33 -2.97
CA SER A 47 -3.78 5.60 -4.23
C SER A 47 -5.02 4.76 -4.49
N THR A 48 -5.79 4.43 -3.45
CA THR A 48 -7.11 3.84 -3.60
C THR A 48 -8.13 4.90 -4.03
N GLU A 49 -8.03 6.12 -3.49
CA GLU A 49 -8.90 7.26 -3.84
C GLU A 49 -8.72 7.69 -5.30
N SER A 50 -7.51 7.52 -5.85
CA SER A 50 -7.19 7.87 -7.24
C SER A 50 -7.49 6.78 -8.27
N GLY A 51 -8.07 5.65 -7.85
CA GLY A 51 -8.47 4.55 -8.71
C GLY A 51 -7.43 3.42 -8.85
N ALA A 52 -7.93 2.23 -9.23
CA ALA A 52 -7.20 0.96 -9.27
C ALA A 52 -5.88 0.97 -10.07
N SER A 53 -5.72 1.87 -11.04
CA SER A 53 -4.51 2.00 -11.86
C SER A 53 -3.28 2.44 -11.05
N ARG A 54 -3.45 3.28 -10.02
CA ARG A 54 -2.32 3.75 -9.20
C ARG A 54 -1.88 2.72 -8.17
N LEU A 55 -2.83 1.97 -7.61
CA LEU A 55 -2.56 0.79 -6.77
C LEU A 55 -1.75 -0.27 -7.51
N ALA A 56 -2.10 -0.57 -8.76
CA ALA A 56 -1.36 -1.53 -9.58
C ALA A 56 0.11 -1.10 -9.80
N CYS A 57 0.36 0.19 -10.03
CA CYS A 57 1.71 0.73 -10.14
C CYS A 57 2.50 0.59 -8.82
N LEU A 58 1.88 0.85 -7.68
CA LEU A 58 2.49 0.67 -6.36
C LEU A 58 2.83 -0.80 -6.08
N MET A 59 1.92 -1.73 -6.40
CA MET A 59 2.20 -3.16 -6.29
C MET A 59 3.39 -3.58 -7.15
N ASN A 60 3.44 -3.14 -8.42
CA ASN A 60 4.58 -3.42 -9.29
C ASN A 60 5.89 -2.84 -8.72
N LEU A 61 5.86 -1.62 -8.20
CA LEU A 61 7.04 -1.01 -7.58
C LEU A 61 7.51 -1.82 -6.38
N LEU A 62 6.59 -2.26 -5.51
CA LEU A 62 6.89 -3.10 -4.35
C LEU A 62 7.48 -4.45 -4.74
N ILE A 63 6.99 -5.08 -5.81
CA ILE A 63 7.57 -6.32 -6.34
C ILE A 63 9.00 -6.10 -6.85
N ILE A 64 9.28 -4.94 -7.48
CA ILE A 64 10.60 -4.60 -8.02
C ILE A 64 11.61 -4.31 -6.90
N ILE A 65 11.20 -3.59 -5.86
CA ILE A 65 12.10 -3.15 -4.78
C ILE A 65 12.18 -4.14 -3.61
N SER A 66 11.24 -5.09 -3.51
CA SER A 66 11.34 -6.16 -2.53
C SER A 66 12.49 -7.08 -2.93
N PRO A 67 13.52 -7.23 -2.09
CA PRO A 67 14.61 -8.14 -2.41
C PRO A 67 14.02 -9.54 -2.48
N LYS A 68 14.04 -10.13 -3.68
CA LYS A 68 13.88 -11.58 -3.78
C LYS A 68 14.97 -12.17 -2.91
N GLY A 69 14.57 -12.80 -1.81
CA GLY A 69 15.47 -13.55 -0.94
C GLY A 69 16.29 -14.54 -1.74
#